data_AF-A0A839AHJ2-F1
#
_entry.id   AF-A0A839AHJ2-F1
#
_cell.length_a   1.000
_cell.length_b   1.000
_cell.length_c   1.000
_cell.angle_alpha   90.00
_cell.angle_beta   90.00
_cell.angle_gamma   90.00
#
_symmetry.space_group_name_H-M   'P 1'
#
loop_
_entity.id
_entity.type
_entity.pdbx_description
1 polymer ?
#
loop_
_entity_poly.entity_id
_entity_poly.type
_entity_poly.pdbx_seq_one_letter_code
_entity_poly.pdbx_strand_id
1 'polypeptide(L)'
;MDPGRLRMLGMDSEVWKRHASGWSVWTRFATLPILYLAIWSHVELGWPLALACIGVVAVWLWLNPRVFPAPRRFDRWHARAVLGERVWLNRAIVPVPQDANRKALGFSLLAGIGFVIGLWGAVWPSIPLIIAGTALTYCGKLAFLNVMAGLYDLMRDAHPLYRSWTQIPDNDNGRDRQNDAQRAG
;
A
#
# COMPACT_ATOMS: atom_id res chain seq x y z
N MET A 1 3.88 8.91 -21.79
CA MET A 1 3.29 7.94 -20.86
C MET A 1 2.12 8.63 -20.17
N ASP A 2 0.95 8.01 -20.16
CA ASP A 2 -0.26 8.60 -19.59
C ASP A 2 -0.16 8.59 -18.05
N PRO A 3 0.01 9.73 -17.37
CA PRO A 3 0.27 9.77 -15.93
C PRO A 3 -0.93 9.28 -15.09
N GLY A 4 -2.12 9.17 -15.70
CA GLY A 4 -3.29 8.56 -15.09
C GLY A 4 -3.23 7.02 -15.07
N ARG A 5 -2.41 6.43 -15.95
CA ARG A 5 -2.33 4.99 -16.23
C ARG A 5 -0.93 4.48 -15.90
N LEU A 6 -0.55 4.56 -14.62
CA LEU A 6 0.67 3.93 -14.11
C LEU A 6 0.54 2.40 -14.18
N ARG A 7 0.81 1.86 -15.36
CA ARG A 7 0.84 0.44 -15.70
C ARG A 7 2.13 -0.25 -15.21
N MET A 8 2.78 0.29 -14.18
CA MET A 8 3.93 -0.34 -13.54
C MET A 8 3.39 -1.27 -12.44
N LEU A 9 3.73 -2.57 -12.56
CA LEU A 9 3.28 -3.72 -11.74
C LEU A 9 1.90 -4.33 -12.08
N GLY A 10 1.29 -3.98 -13.22
CA GLY A 10 0.04 -4.65 -13.68
C GLY A 10 -1.20 -4.37 -12.82
N MET A 11 -1.16 -3.33 -11.97
CA MET A 11 -2.31 -2.90 -11.17
C MET A 11 -3.09 -1.81 -11.89
N ASP A 12 -4.34 -2.13 -12.28
CA ASP A 12 -5.28 -1.13 -12.78
C ASP A 12 -5.60 -0.08 -11.71
N SER A 13 -6.04 1.10 -12.16
CA SER A 13 -6.44 2.22 -11.30
C SER A 13 -7.48 1.83 -10.25
N GLU A 14 -8.30 0.82 -10.53
CA GLU A 14 -9.28 0.24 -9.62
C GLU A 14 -8.64 -0.55 -8.47
N VAL A 15 -7.57 -1.31 -8.73
CA VAL A 15 -6.84 -2.08 -7.71
C VAL A 15 -6.11 -1.12 -6.78
N TRP A 16 -5.59 0.00 -7.30
CA TRP A 16 -5.02 1.08 -6.49
C TRP A 16 -6.05 1.71 -5.54
N LYS A 17 -7.29 1.94 -6.01
CA LYS A 17 -8.37 2.45 -5.14
C LYS A 17 -8.69 1.47 -4.01
N ARG A 18 -8.72 0.17 -4.28
CA ARG A 18 -8.93 -0.87 -3.26
C ARG A 18 -7.74 -1.02 -2.31
N HIS A 19 -6.52 -0.77 -2.79
CA HIS A 19 -5.30 -0.77 -1.99
C HIS A 19 -5.29 0.32 -0.92
N ALA A 20 -5.93 1.47 -1.19
CA ALA A 20 -6.11 2.55 -0.22
C ALA A 20 -7.07 2.21 0.93
N SER A 21 -7.74 1.06 0.89
CA SER A 21 -8.63 0.64 1.98
C SER A 21 -7.83 0.36 3.25
N GLY A 22 -8.23 0.98 4.37
CA GLY A 22 -7.57 0.75 5.66
C GLY A 22 -7.52 -0.74 6.03
N TRP A 23 -8.55 -1.50 5.65
CA TRP A 23 -8.60 -2.95 5.87
C TRP A 23 -7.52 -3.71 5.09
N SER A 24 -7.26 -3.39 3.82
CA SER A 24 -6.15 -3.97 3.03
C SER A 24 -4.80 -3.68 3.70
N VAL A 25 -4.62 -2.47 4.22
CA VAL A 25 -3.37 -2.07 4.89
C VAL A 25 -3.16 -2.88 6.16
N TRP A 26 -4.13 -2.90 7.08
CA TRP A 26 -4.00 -3.59 8.36
C TRP A 26 -3.87 -5.11 8.21
N THR A 27 -4.63 -5.71 7.30
CA THR A 27 -4.55 -7.16 7.07
C THR A 27 -3.20 -7.56 6.46
N ARG A 28 -2.57 -6.70 5.65
CA ARG A 28 -1.19 -6.91 5.18
C ARG A 28 -0.15 -6.76 6.28
N PHE A 29 -0.34 -5.83 7.21
CA PHE A 29 0.52 -5.74 8.40
C PHE A 29 0.43 -7.04 9.21
N ALA A 30 -0.78 -7.57 9.42
CA ALA A 30 -0.99 -8.85 10.11
C ALA A 30 -0.38 -10.06 9.36
N THR A 31 -0.18 -9.98 8.04
CA THR A 31 0.43 -11.07 7.28
C THR A 31 1.90 -11.30 7.60
N LEU A 32 2.65 -10.26 8.02
CA LEU A 32 4.09 -10.40 8.30
C LEU A 32 4.39 -11.42 9.42
N PRO A 33 3.77 -11.35 10.61
CA PRO A 33 3.98 -12.37 11.64
C PRO A 33 3.46 -13.74 11.21
N ILE A 34 2.39 -13.81 10.41
CA ILE A 34 1.90 -15.08 9.86
C ILE A 34 2.93 -15.70 8.90
N LEU A 35 3.62 -14.89 8.10
CA LEU A 35 4.71 -15.35 7.25
C LEU A 35 5.87 -15.93 8.08
N TYR A 36 6.26 -15.26 9.16
CA TYR A 36 7.31 -15.77 10.04
C TYR A 36 6.91 -17.07 10.73
N LEU A 37 5.65 -17.22 11.15
CA LEU A 37 5.12 -18.49 11.67
C LEU A 37 5.07 -19.58 10.60
N ALA A 38 4.69 -19.24 9.37
CA ALA A 38 4.70 -20.18 8.24
C ALA A 38 6.11 -20.68 7.94
N ILE A 39 7.12 -19.81 7.99
CA ILE A 39 8.53 -20.21 7.85
C ILE A 39 8.95 -21.03 9.06
N TRP A 40 8.68 -20.59 10.29
CA TRP A 40 9.01 -21.32 11.52
C TRP A 40 8.49 -22.76 11.49
N SER A 41 7.31 -22.99 10.91
CA SER A 41 6.70 -24.33 10.82
C SER A 41 7.61 -25.40 10.21
N HIS A 42 8.66 -25.01 9.48
CA HIS A 42 9.68 -25.94 8.97
C HIS A 42 10.41 -26.73 10.07
N VAL A 43 10.49 -26.20 11.30
CA VAL A 43 11.15 -26.84 12.45
C VAL A 43 10.38 -28.07 12.93
N GLU A 44 9.05 -27.96 13.01
CA GLU A 44 8.18 -29.01 13.56
C GLU A 44 7.61 -29.93 12.47
N LEU A 45 7.31 -29.37 11.28
CA LEU A 45 6.54 -30.03 10.22
C LEU A 45 7.38 -30.31 8.96
N GLY A 46 8.64 -29.85 8.93
CA GLY A 46 9.54 -29.97 7.79
C GLY A 46 9.29 -28.95 6.68
N TRP A 47 10.28 -28.81 5.80
CA TRP A 47 10.26 -27.87 4.68
C TRP A 47 9.07 -28.00 3.72
N PRO A 48 8.59 -29.20 3.34
CA PRO A 48 7.48 -29.32 2.38
C PRO A 48 6.20 -28.65 2.87
N LEU A 49 5.84 -28.82 4.15
CA LEU A 49 4.64 -28.19 4.69
C LEU A 49 4.83 -26.70 4.93
N ALA A 50 6.03 -26.28 5.36
CA ALA A 50 6.36 -24.86 5.49
C ALA A 50 6.22 -24.12 4.15
N LEU A 51 6.70 -24.71 3.05
CA LEU A 51 6.52 -24.16 1.70
C LEU A 51 5.04 -24.04 1.31
N ALA A 52 4.21 -25.03 1.67
CA ALA A 52 2.76 -24.95 1.46
C ALA A 52 2.14 -23.78 2.25
N CYS A 53 2.51 -23.61 3.52
CA CYS A 53 2.06 -22.49 4.37
C CYS A 53 2.50 -21.13 3.79
N ILE A 54 3.74 -21.02 3.32
CA ILE A 54 4.24 -19.82 2.63
C ILE A 54 3.42 -19.55 1.35
N GLY A 55 3.08 -20.60 0.59
CA GLY A 55 2.21 -20.51 -0.58
C GLY A 55 0.84 -19.93 -0.24
N VAL A 56 0.21 -20.38 0.85
CA VAL A 56 -1.07 -19.83 1.33
C VAL A 56 -0.94 -18.33 1.68
N VAL A 57 0.16 -17.94 2.33
CA VAL A 57 0.44 -16.53 2.65
C VAL A 57 0.62 -15.70 1.37
N ALA A 58 1.30 -16.23 0.36
CA ALA A 58 1.46 -15.56 -0.94
C ALA A 58 0.12 -15.38 -1.66
N VAL A 59 -0.72 -16.41 -1.67
CA VAL A 59 -2.09 -16.34 -2.23
C VAL A 59 -2.92 -15.31 -1.48
N TRP A 60 -2.83 -15.27 -0.15
CA TRP A 60 -3.51 -14.26 0.66
C TRP A 60 -3.05 -12.84 0.30
N LEU A 61 -1.75 -12.58 0.19
CA LEU A 61 -1.21 -11.27 -0.21
C LEU A 61 -1.69 -10.83 -1.59
N TRP A 62 -1.86 -11.78 -2.50
CA TRP A 62 -2.41 -11.53 -3.84
C TRP A 62 -3.93 -11.26 -3.80
N LEU A 63 -4.68 -12.00 -2.99
CA LEU A 63 -6.12 -11.87 -2.88
C LEU A 63 -6.55 -10.62 -2.10
N ASN A 64 -5.76 -10.22 -1.12
CA ASN A 64 -6.02 -9.10 -0.21
C ASN A 64 -6.47 -7.79 -0.90
N PRO A 65 -5.73 -7.19 -1.86
CA PRO A 65 -6.17 -5.98 -2.55
C PRO A 65 -7.41 -6.15 -3.44
N ARG A 66 -7.83 -7.39 -3.72
CA ARG A 66 -8.98 -7.68 -4.60
C ARG A 66 -10.28 -7.80 -3.83
N VAL A 67 -10.21 -8.29 -2.59
CA VAL A 67 -11.38 -8.59 -1.74
C VAL A 67 -11.90 -7.35 -1.02
N PHE A 68 -11.04 -6.41 -0.63
CA PHE A 68 -11.48 -5.25 0.14
C PHE A 68 -12.03 -4.12 -0.75
N PRO A 69 -13.20 -3.55 -0.40
CA PRO A 69 -13.77 -2.44 -1.14
C PRO A 69 -12.91 -1.18 -1.00
N ALA A 70 -12.92 -0.34 -2.03
CA ALA A 70 -12.25 0.96 -1.99
C ALA A 70 -12.78 1.83 -0.84
N PRO A 71 -11.92 2.63 -0.18
CA PRO A 71 -12.35 3.50 0.91
C PRO A 71 -13.31 4.57 0.38
N ARG A 72 -14.42 4.79 1.10
CA ARG A 72 -15.41 5.83 0.77
C ARG A 72 -14.90 7.26 0.98
N ARG A 73 -13.78 7.44 1.70
CA ARG A 73 -13.17 8.74 1.99
C ARG A 73 -11.64 8.64 1.90
N PHE A 74 -11.02 9.61 1.21
CA PHE A 74 -9.57 9.70 1.02
C PHE A 74 -8.90 10.68 2.01
N ASP A 75 -9.65 11.17 2.99
CA ASP A 75 -9.21 12.11 4.03
C ASP A 75 -8.36 11.45 5.13
N ARG A 76 -8.45 10.12 5.28
CA ARG A 76 -7.77 9.38 6.33
C ARG A 76 -6.27 9.22 6.05
N TRP A 77 -5.48 9.19 7.12
CA TRP A 77 -4.02 9.03 7.07
C TRP A 77 -3.56 7.89 6.15
N HIS A 78 -4.17 6.70 6.24
CA HIS A 78 -3.82 5.55 5.41
C HIS A 78 -4.12 5.76 3.93
N ALA A 79 -5.21 6.46 3.59
CA ALA A 79 -5.55 6.77 2.21
C ALA A 79 -4.55 7.78 1.63
N ARG A 80 -4.19 8.81 2.40
CA ARG A 80 -3.14 9.78 2.03
C ARG A 80 -1.78 9.11 1.86
N ALA A 81 -1.42 8.17 2.73
CA ALA A 81 -0.16 7.42 2.60
C ALA A 81 -0.11 6.60 1.31
N VAL A 82 -1.19 5.89 0.94
CA VAL A 82 -1.25 5.11 -0.30
C VAL A 82 -1.23 6.01 -1.54
N LEU A 83 -1.92 7.15 -1.51
CA LEU A 83 -1.85 8.14 -2.59
C LEU A 83 -0.45 8.75 -2.71
N GLY A 84 0.21 9.03 -1.58
CA GLY A 84 1.60 9.49 -1.55
C GLY A 84 2.58 8.47 -2.11
N GLU A 85 2.37 7.18 -1.86
CA GLU A 85 3.15 6.11 -2.47
C GLU A 85 2.99 6.11 -3.99
N ARG A 86 1.76 6.29 -4.50
CA ARG A 86 1.50 6.42 -5.93
C ARG A 86 2.20 7.64 -6.54
N VAL A 87 2.23 8.77 -5.83
CA VAL A 87 2.99 9.97 -6.24
C VAL A 87 4.50 9.68 -6.26
N TRP A 88 5.01 9.01 -5.22
CA TRP A 88 6.43 8.67 -5.11
C TRP A 88 6.90 7.66 -6.15
N LEU A 89 6.04 6.73 -6.58
CA LEU A 89 6.30 5.85 -7.71
C LEU A 89 6.31 6.61 -9.04
N ASN A 90 5.49 7.66 -9.15
CA ASN A 90 5.45 8.54 -10.32
C ASN A 90 6.58 9.59 -10.36
N ARG A 91 7.55 9.50 -9.45
CA ARG A 91 8.65 10.48 -9.32
C ARG A 91 9.49 10.67 -10.58
N ALA A 92 9.47 9.69 -11.48
CA ALA A 92 10.15 9.77 -12.78
C ALA A 92 9.44 10.71 -13.77
N ILE A 93 8.12 10.92 -13.60
CA ILE A 93 7.31 11.81 -14.46
C ILE A 93 7.13 13.16 -13.78
N VAL A 94 6.74 13.17 -12.51
CA VAL A 94 6.58 14.40 -11.72
C VAL A 94 7.63 14.40 -10.61
N PRO A 95 8.65 15.27 -10.70
CA PRO A 95 9.70 15.33 -9.70
C PRO A 95 9.13 15.57 -8.30
N VAL A 96 9.56 14.75 -7.35
CA VAL A 96 9.22 14.88 -5.93
C VAL A 96 10.37 15.58 -5.19
N PRO A 97 10.12 16.28 -4.08
CA PRO A 97 11.20 16.90 -3.30
C PRO A 97 12.26 15.88 -2.88
N GLN A 98 13.53 16.26 -3.03
CA GLN A 98 14.65 15.36 -2.79
C GLN A 98 14.71 14.86 -1.34
N ASP A 99 14.36 15.72 -0.37
CA ASP A 99 14.35 15.36 1.05
C ASP A 99 13.31 14.28 1.37
N ALA A 100 12.10 14.40 0.80
CA ALA A 100 11.06 13.39 0.96
C ALA A 100 11.47 12.07 0.31
N ASN A 101 12.10 12.13 -0.88
CA ASN A 101 12.61 10.94 -1.56
C ASN A 101 13.70 10.22 -0.76
N ARG A 102 14.68 10.95 -0.20
CA ARG A 102 15.76 10.39 0.62
C ARG A 102 15.21 9.73 1.89
N LYS A 103 14.28 10.38 2.59
CA LYS A 103 13.61 9.83 3.77
C LYS A 103 12.83 8.56 3.41
N ALA A 104 12.07 8.58 2.32
CA ALA A 104 11.31 7.43 1.84
C ALA A 104 12.22 6.24 1.52
N LEU A 105 13.32 6.45 0.79
CA LEU A 105 14.30 5.40 0.51
C LEU A 105 14.94 4.87 1.81
N GLY A 106 15.36 5.75 2.71
CA GLY A 106 15.97 5.36 3.98
C GLY A 106 15.04 4.48 4.84
N PHE A 107 13.77 4.87 4.99
CA PHE A 107 12.80 4.08 5.74
C PHE A 107 12.39 2.79 5.03
N SER A 108 12.32 2.78 3.69
CA SER A 108 12.10 1.56 2.92
C SER A 108 13.24 0.57 3.07
N LEU A 109 14.50 1.05 3.08
CA LEU A 109 15.67 0.23 3.33
C LEU A 109 15.66 -0.31 4.76
N LEU A 110 15.34 0.53 5.74
CA LEU A 110 15.21 0.11 7.14
C LEU A 110 14.16 -1.00 7.29
N ALA A 111 13.01 -0.84 6.64
CA ALA A 111 11.96 -1.85 6.64
C ALA A 111 12.42 -3.17 6.00
N GLY A 112 13.16 -3.08 4.89
CA GLY A 112 13.76 -4.22 4.19
C GLY A 112 14.81 -4.95 5.02
N ILE A 113 15.68 -4.22 5.72
CA ILE A 113 16.68 -4.79 6.63
C ILE A 113 15.98 -5.54 7.77
N GLY A 114 14.97 -4.92 8.41
CA GLY A 114 14.17 -5.59 9.42
C GLY A 114 13.51 -6.87 8.90
N PHE A 115 13.06 -6.83 7.64
CA PHE A 115 12.38 -7.97 7.03
C PHE A 115 13.34 -9.15 6.86
N VAL A 116 14.55 -8.88 6.37
CA VAL A 116 15.62 -9.87 6.21
C VAL A 116 16.07 -10.43 7.57
N ILE A 117 16.20 -9.60 8.59
CA ILE A 117 16.54 -10.06 9.96
C ILE A 117 15.45 -10.99 10.49
N GLY A 118 14.17 -10.63 10.31
CA GLY A 118 13.05 -11.48 10.74
C GLY A 118 12.97 -12.79 9.97
N LEU A 119 13.23 -12.77 8.65
CA LEU A 119 13.36 -13.99 7.83
C LEU A 119 14.50 -14.89 8.34
N TRP A 120 15.66 -14.29 8.63
CA TRP A 120 16.80 -15.02 9.16
C TRP A 120 16.46 -15.68 10.50
N GLY A 121 15.79 -14.95 11.39
CA GLY A 121 15.29 -15.49 12.65
C GLY A 121 14.21 -16.56 12.50
N ALA A 122 13.44 -16.55 11.41
CA ALA A 122 12.43 -17.58 11.15
C ALA A 122 13.04 -18.87 10.55
N VAL A 123 14.09 -18.74 9.73
CA VAL A 123 14.86 -19.88 9.18
C VAL A 123 15.77 -20.49 10.25
N TRP A 124 16.42 -19.65 11.06
CA TRP A 124 17.20 -20.05 12.23
C TRP A 124 16.39 -19.71 13.47
N PRO A 125 15.46 -20.58 13.91
CA PRO A 125 14.33 -20.29 14.81
C PRO A 125 14.73 -19.56 16.10
N SER A 126 14.88 -18.24 15.98
CA SER A 126 15.42 -17.33 16.98
C SER A 126 14.37 -16.27 17.24
N ILE A 127 13.61 -16.47 18.32
CA ILE A 127 12.56 -15.55 18.77
C ILE A 127 13.08 -14.09 18.85
N PRO A 128 14.27 -13.81 19.42
CA PRO A 128 14.76 -12.44 19.50
C PRO A 128 14.95 -11.78 18.13
N LEU A 129 15.46 -12.53 17.14
CA LEU A 129 15.65 -12.00 15.78
C LEU A 129 14.32 -11.76 15.07
N ILE A 130 13.33 -12.63 15.26
CA ILE A 130 11.98 -12.42 14.71
C ILE A 130 11.34 -11.17 15.31
N ILE A 131 11.41 -11.00 16.64
CA ILE A 131 10.85 -9.83 17.31
C ILE A 131 11.57 -8.56 16.87
N ALA A 132 12.90 -8.55 16.88
CA ALA A 132 13.69 -7.40 16.46
C ALA A 132 13.46 -7.04 14.98
N GLY A 133 13.46 -8.05 14.09
CA GLY A 133 13.18 -7.89 12.67
C GLY A 133 11.78 -7.35 12.41
N THR A 134 10.77 -7.93 13.06
CA THR A 134 9.37 -7.45 12.98
C THR A 134 9.23 -6.01 13.44
N ALA A 135 9.80 -5.67 14.61
CA ALA A 135 9.77 -4.32 15.15
C ALA A 135 10.44 -3.33 14.19
N LEU A 136 11.61 -3.68 13.65
CA LEU A 136 12.34 -2.84 12.72
C LEU A 136 11.58 -2.64 11.40
N THR A 137 10.97 -3.70 10.87
CA THR A 137 10.11 -3.63 9.68
C THR A 137 8.92 -2.72 9.91
N TYR A 138 8.23 -2.83 11.05
CA TYR A 138 7.10 -1.97 11.37
C TYR A 138 7.51 -0.52 11.57
N CYS A 139 8.59 -0.25 12.31
CA CYS A 139 9.11 1.10 12.47
C CYS A 139 9.45 1.74 11.12
N GLY A 140 10.21 1.03 10.27
CA GLY A 140 10.57 1.52 8.94
C GLY A 140 9.34 1.73 8.06
N LYS A 141 8.39 0.79 8.06
CA LYS A 141 7.20 0.88 7.21
C LYS A 141 6.23 1.97 7.66
N LEU A 142 6.01 2.15 8.96
CA LEU A 142 5.17 3.22 9.48
C LEU A 142 5.80 4.59 9.24
N ALA A 143 7.12 4.72 9.44
CA ALA A 143 7.83 5.94 9.13
C ALA A 143 7.78 6.28 7.62
N PHE A 144 7.94 5.27 6.76
CA PHE A 144 7.75 5.41 5.31
C PHE A 144 6.35 5.91 4.97
N LEU A 145 5.29 5.27 5.50
CA LEU A 145 3.91 5.68 5.26
C LEU A 145 3.63 7.11 5.74
N ASN A 146 4.25 7.53 6.84
CA ASN A 146 4.13 8.89 7.34
C ASN A 146 4.78 9.92 6.39
N VAL A 147 5.95 9.59 5.83
CA VAL A 147 6.58 10.41 4.77
C VAL A 147 5.69 10.47 3.53
N MET A 148 5.07 9.36 3.13
CA MET A 148 4.15 9.33 1.98
C MET A 148 2.90 10.19 2.23
N ALA A 149 2.31 10.13 3.43
CA ALA A 149 1.17 10.96 3.77
C ALA A 149 1.50 12.46 3.69
N GLY A 150 2.69 12.87 4.15
CA GLY A 150 3.18 14.24 4.02
C GLY A 150 3.51 14.62 2.57
N LEU A 151 4.09 13.70 1.80
CA LEU A 151 4.38 13.92 0.38
C LEU A 151 3.11 14.17 -0.43
N TYR A 152 2.05 13.41 -0.14
CA TYR A 152 0.75 13.61 -0.77
C TYR A 152 0.21 15.02 -0.50
N ASP A 153 0.25 15.50 0.74
CA ASP A 153 -0.23 16.84 1.08
C ASP A 153 0.55 17.95 0.37
N LEU A 154 1.86 17.78 0.24
CA LEU A 154 2.70 18.74 -0.45
C LEU A 154 2.40 18.77 -1.97
N MET A 155 2.11 17.61 -2.55
CA MET A 155 1.96 17.47 -4.00
C MET A 155 0.52 17.52 -4.50
N ARG A 156 -0.48 17.42 -3.62
CA ARG A 156 -1.90 17.40 -4.03
C ARG A 156 -2.30 18.62 -4.87
N ASP A 157 -1.67 19.77 -4.62
CA ASP A 157 -1.93 21.04 -5.30
C ASP A 157 -0.91 21.35 -6.40
N ALA A 158 0.15 20.55 -6.54
CA ALA A 158 1.21 20.74 -7.52
C ALA A 158 0.83 20.26 -8.93
N HIS A 159 -0.18 19.38 -9.08
CA HIS A 159 -0.60 18.90 -10.40
C HIS A 159 -2.10 18.55 -10.44
N PRO A 160 -2.87 18.99 -11.47
CA PRO A 160 -4.31 18.74 -11.60
C PRO A 160 -4.69 17.25 -11.53
N LEU A 161 -3.80 16.38 -12.00
CA LEU A 161 -3.95 14.94 -11.99
C LEU A 161 -4.12 14.35 -10.58
N TYR A 162 -3.43 14.90 -9.58
CA TYR A 162 -3.54 14.40 -8.21
C TYR A 162 -4.85 14.83 -7.54
N ARG A 163 -5.40 15.97 -7.96
CA ARG A 163 -6.73 16.44 -7.57
C ARG A 163 -7.84 15.54 -8.16
N SER A 164 -7.65 15.03 -9.38
CA SER A 164 -8.60 14.09 -10.00
C SER A 164 -8.70 12.74 -9.28
N TRP A 165 -7.69 12.35 -8.48
CA TRP A 165 -7.70 11.08 -7.76
C TRP A 165 -8.58 11.07 -6.50
N THR A 166 -8.87 12.25 -5.95
CA THR A 166 -9.80 12.42 -4.81
C THR A 166 -11.21 12.79 -5.25
N GLN A 167 -11.38 13.24 -6.50
CA GLN A 167 -12.70 13.45 -7.07
C GLN A 167 -13.39 12.09 -7.30
N ILE A 168 -14.45 11.87 -6.53
CA ILE A 168 -15.44 10.84 -6.84
C ILE A 168 -16.06 11.26 -8.17
N PRO A 169 -16.17 10.38 -9.18
CA PRO A 169 -16.89 10.73 -10.40
C PRO A 169 -18.32 11.08 -10.01
N ASP A 170 -18.65 12.37 -10.08
CA ASP A 170 -20.02 12.86 -9.96
C ASP A 170 -20.69 12.47 -11.29
N ASN A 171 -21.79 11.73 -11.22
CA ASN A 171 -22.50 11.30 -12.42
C ASN A 171 -23.35 12.49 -12.89
N ASP A 172 -22.75 13.35 -13.71
CA ASP A 172 -23.40 14.57 -14.22
C ASP A 172 -24.71 14.29 -15.01
N ASN A 173 -24.90 13.04 -15.47
CA ASN A 173 -26.15 12.57 -16.12
C ASN A 173 -27.41 12.71 -15.25
N GLY A 174 -27.27 12.89 -13.93
CA GLY A 174 -28.41 13.13 -13.03
C GLY A 174 -28.86 14.60 -12.98
N ARG A 175 -27.92 15.54 -13.13
CA ARG A 175 -28.19 16.99 -13.10
C ARG A 175 -28.85 17.47 -14.39
N ASP A 176 -28.43 16.94 -15.53
CA ASP A 176 -28.99 17.32 -16.83
C ASP A 176 -30.46 16.87 -16.95
N ARG A 177 -30.80 15.67 -16.47
CA ARG A 177 -32.20 15.18 -16.46
C ARG A 177 -33.14 16.00 -15.58
N GLN A 178 -32.65 16.56 -14.48
CA GLN A 178 -33.47 17.43 -13.62
C GLN A 178 -33.69 18.81 -14.24
N ASN A 179 -32.66 19.36 -14.89
CA ASN A 179 -32.76 20.63 -15.61
C ASN A 179 -33.67 20.52 -16.85
N ASP A 180 -33.62 19.41 -17.57
CA ASP A 180 -34.49 19.16 -18.72
C ASP A 180 -35.96 19.00 -18.29
N ALA A 181 -36.21 18.34 -17.16
CA ALA A 181 -37.56 18.24 -16.58
C ALA A 181 -38.11 19.59 -16.09
N GLN A 182 -37.25 20.50 -15.61
CA GLN A 182 -37.64 21.86 -15.20
C GLN A 182 -37.84 22.82 -16.37
N ARG A 183 -37.24 22.57 -17.54
CA ARG A 183 -37.45 23.37 -18.76
C ARG A 183 -38.68 22.93 -19.57
N ALA A 184 -39.21 21.75 -19.29
CA ALA A 184 -40.35 21.14 -19.99
C ALA A 184 -41.70 21.31 -19.26
N GLY A 185 -41.74 21.99 -18.12
CA GLY A 185 -42.96 22.34 -17.37
C GLY A 185 -43.18 23.84 -17.33
#